data_AF-A0A520ZXD3-F1
#
_entry.id   AF-A0A520ZXD3-F1
#
_cell.length_a   1.000
_cell.length_b   1.000
_cell.length_c   1.000
_cell.angle_alpha   90.00
_cell.angle_beta   90.00
_cell.angle_gamma   90.00
#
_symmetry.space_group_name_H-M   'P 1'
#
loop_
_entity.id
_entity.type
_entity.pdbx_description
1 polymer ?
#
loop_
_entity_poly.entity_id
_entity_poly.type
_entity_poly.pdbx_seq_one_letter_code
_entity_poly.pdbx_strand_id
1 'polypeptide(L)'
;AGTLGILIPPSIMMVVYGGLTGMKETSVGNLFAGAILPGLVLSGLYFLYIYVRCSINPKLGPPISREEASRWTPLQKVGLTLKSLIPPMALILAVMGTILAGVATPSEAAALGAFGALILAIFNRKFSMQVLIESSRATLSTTAMVMMLFIGGKFFSTVFLSMGGGDVVADVLVGSGMNRWLVLIIMMGIVFLMGMFIDWAAILLVTVPIFMPIAMELEFDPLWFSILLCVNLQTSFLTPPFGYALFYFKGVAPPEFTMGHIYRGIIPFVILQLIGLIILAVFPGLITWLPDLFFGR
;
A
#
# COMPACT_ATOMS: atom_id res chain seq x y z
N ALA A 1 -3.19 -1.82 12.67
CA ALA A 1 -2.93 -0.66 11.80
C ALA A 1 -3.68 -0.88 10.50
N GLY A 2 -4.49 0.09 10.05
CA GLY A 2 -5.26 -0.02 8.79
C GLY A 2 -4.42 0.23 7.52
N THR A 3 -3.09 0.21 7.63
CA THR A 3 -2.18 0.62 6.55
C THR A 3 -1.90 -0.45 5.53
N LEU A 4 -2.12 -1.73 5.87
CA LEU A 4 -1.97 -2.85 4.93
C LEU A 4 -2.89 -2.75 3.71
N GLY A 5 -4.03 -2.06 3.84
CA GLY A 5 -4.96 -1.82 2.73
C GLY A 5 -4.39 -0.94 1.62
N ILE A 6 -3.26 -0.28 1.84
CA ILE A 6 -2.56 0.49 0.80
C ILE A 6 -1.59 -0.39 0.00
N LEU A 7 -1.13 -1.51 0.56
CA LEU A 7 -0.20 -2.42 -0.11
C LEU A 7 -0.91 -3.61 -0.76
N ILE A 8 -1.85 -4.24 -0.04
CA ILE A 8 -2.62 -5.37 -0.57
C ILE A 8 -3.61 -4.82 -1.60
N PRO A 9 -3.59 -5.28 -2.87
CA PRO A 9 -4.44 -4.70 -3.90
C PRO A 9 -5.95 -4.86 -3.61
N PRO A 10 -6.80 -3.96 -4.14
CA PRO A 10 -6.50 -2.87 -5.08
C PRO A 10 -5.84 -1.66 -4.41
N SER A 11 -4.65 -1.26 -4.88
CA SER A 11 -3.85 -0.17 -4.29
C SER A 11 -3.78 1.05 -5.21
N ILE A 12 -4.26 2.20 -4.73
CA ILE A 12 -4.16 3.49 -5.46
C ILE A 12 -2.69 3.87 -5.70
N MET A 13 -1.82 3.62 -4.72
CA MET A 13 -0.40 3.93 -4.81
C MET A 13 0.28 3.21 -5.97
N MET A 14 -0.03 1.92 -6.16
CA MET A 14 0.54 1.13 -7.27
C MET A 14 -0.05 1.52 -8.63
N VAL A 15 -1.33 1.90 -8.68
CA VAL A 15 -1.93 2.43 -9.92
C VAL A 15 -1.23 3.72 -10.35
N VAL A 16 -1.00 4.63 -9.40
CA VAL A 16 -0.24 5.88 -9.60
C VAL A 16 1.19 5.59 -10.04
N TYR A 17 1.86 4.65 -9.37
CA TYR A 17 3.23 4.24 -9.71
C TYR A 17 3.35 3.70 -11.14
N GLY A 18 2.49 2.75 -11.51
CA GLY A 18 2.47 2.16 -12.85
C GLY A 18 2.17 3.21 -13.93
N GLY A 19 1.27 4.16 -13.62
CA GLY A 19 0.97 5.28 -14.52
C GLY A 19 2.12 6.26 -14.73
N LEU A 20 3.02 6.42 -13.76
CA LEU A 20 4.16 7.34 -13.84
C LEU A 20 5.37 6.74 -14.55
N THR A 21 5.63 5.47 -14.33
CA THR A 21 6.72 4.75 -14.98
C THR A 21 6.38 4.41 -16.42
N GLY A 22 5.14 3.99 -16.69
CA GLY A 22 4.69 3.64 -18.05
C GLY A 22 5.41 2.44 -18.65
N MET A 23 6.20 1.71 -17.86
CA MET A 23 6.96 0.55 -18.29
C MET A 23 6.12 -0.72 -18.20
N LYS A 24 6.42 -1.71 -19.05
CA LYS A 24 5.72 -3.00 -19.04
C LYS A 24 6.01 -3.76 -17.74
N GLU A 25 7.24 -3.63 -17.26
CA GLU A 25 7.78 -4.26 -16.06
C GLU A 25 7.15 -3.71 -14.77
N THR A 26 6.59 -2.51 -14.81
CA THR A 26 5.91 -1.89 -13.67
C THR A 26 4.45 -1.61 -13.99
N SER A 27 3.86 -2.40 -14.89
CA SER A 27 2.43 -2.35 -15.17
C SER A 27 1.62 -2.58 -13.89
N VAL A 28 0.43 -1.99 -13.82
CA VAL A 28 -0.45 -2.12 -12.63
C VAL A 28 -0.71 -3.58 -12.27
N GLY A 29 -0.89 -4.46 -13.26
CA GLY A 29 -1.07 -5.89 -13.04
C GLY A 29 0.16 -6.56 -12.42
N ASN A 30 1.36 -6.24 -12.91
CA ASN A 30 2.62 -6.75 -12.35
C ASN A 30 2.85 -6.25 -10.92
N LEU A 31 2.59 -4.96 -10.66
CA LEU A 31 2.68 -4.38 -9.32
C LEU A 31 1.68 -5.03 -8.35
N PHE A 32 0.44 -5.26 -8.80
CA PHE A 32 -0.57 -5.92 -7.99
C PHE A 32 -0.19 -7.37 -7.66
N ALA A 33 0.26 -8.15 -8.65
CA ALA A 33 0.75 -9.51 -8.41
C ALA A 33 1.94 -9.50 -7.45
N GLY A 34 2.94 -8.65 -7.70
CA GLY A 34 4.16 -8.57 -6.91
C GLY A 34 3.95 -8.09 -5.48
N ALA A 35 2.83 -7.43 -5.19
CA ALA A 35 2.49 -6.93 -3.86
C ALA A 35 1.75 -7.92 -2.95
N ILE A 36 1.14 -8.97 -3.51
CA ILE A 36 0.32 -9.92 -2.73
C ILE A 36 1.18 -10.61 -1.66
N LEU A 37 2.30 -11.23 -2.06
CA LEU A 37 3.19 -11.94 -1.15
C LEU A 37 3.84 -11.00 -0.12
N PRO A 38 4.40 -9.84 -0.48
CA PRO A 38 4.85 -8.83 0.48
C PRO A 38 3.78 -8.43 1.50
N GLY A 39 2.55 -8.22 1.03
CA GLY A 39 1.41 -7.92 1.89
C GLY A 39 1.10 -9.03 2.88
N LEU A 40 1.17 -10.30 2.45
CA LEU A 40 0.99 -11.47 3.32
C LEU A 40 2.13 -11.62 4.32
N VAL A 41 3.39 -11.38 3.91
CA VAL A 41 4.55 -11.41 4.81
C VAL A 41 4.41 -10.37 5.92
N LEU A 42 4.11 -9.12 5.57
CA LEU A 42 3.87 -8.05 6.55
C LEU A 42 2.67 -8.34 7.46
N SER A 43 1.57 -8.84 6.89
CA SER A 43 0.40 -9.27 7.66
C SER A 43 0.75 -10.37 8.65
N GLY A 44 1.56 -11.34 8.24
CA GLY A 44 2.07 -12.42 9.07
C GLY A 44 2.95 -11.91 10.20
N LEU A 45 3.87 -10.97 9.92
CA LEU A 45 4.71 -10.33 10.93
C LEU A 45 3.87 -9.58 11.97
N TYR A 46 2.87 -8.83 11.54
CA TYR A 46 1.97 -8.10 12.44
C TYR A 46 1.13 -9.06 13.28
N PHE A 47 0.58 -10.11 12.65
CA PHE A 47 -0.19 -11.14 13.34
C PHE A 47 0.66 -11.85 14.40
N LEU A 48 1.87 -12.29 14.03
CA LEU A 48 2.78 -12.97 14.93
C LEU A 48 3.15 -12.08 16.12
N TYR A 49 3.46 -10.80 15.87
CA TYR A 49 3.74 -9.85 16.94
C TYR A 49 2.56 -9.68 17.90
N ILE A 50 1.34 -9.49 17.37
CA ILE A 50 0.13 -9.34 18.19
C ILE A 50 -0.12 -10.63 18.98
N TYR A 51 -0.01 -11.79 18.34
CA TYR A 51 -0.21 -13.09 18.97
C TYR A 51 0.78 -13.32 20.12
N VAL A 52 2.07 -13.07 19.90
CA VAL A 52 3.11 -13.20 20.93
C VAL A 52 2.86 -12.21 22.08
N ARG A 53 2.53 -10.95 21.78
CA ARG A 53 2.29 -9.92 22.81
C ARG A 53 1.05 -10.20 23.65
N CYS A 54 -0.04 -10.66 23.04
CA CYS A 54 -1.25 -11.04 23.76
C CYS A 54 -1.07 -12.34 24.55
N SER A 55 -0.24 -13.27 24.06
CA SER A 55 0.08 -14.51 24.79
C SER A 55 0.94 -14.24 26.03
N ILE A 56 1.90 -13.32 25.93
CA ILE A 56 2.75 -12.91 27.07
C ILE A 56 1.96 -12.06 28.07
N ASN A 57 1.10 -11.16 27.58
CA ASN A 57 0.26 -10.31 28.42
C ASN A 57 -1.22 -10.39 28.01
N PRO A 58 -1.97 -11.35 28.56
CA PRO A 58 -3.39 -11.55 28.25
C PRO A 58 -4.30 -10.36 28.57
N LYS A 59 -3.83 -9.39 29.38
CA LYS A 59 -4.60 -8.16 29.66
C LYS A 59 -4.68 -7.22 28.46
N LEU A 60 -3.77 -7.36 27.48
CA LEU A 60 -3.76 -6.53 26.26
C LEU A 60 -4.80 -6.97 25.22
N GLY A 61 -5.25 -8.22 25.30
CA GLY A 61 -6.27 -8.79 24.41
C GLY A 61 -7.08 -9.81 25.20
N PRO A 62 -7.91 -9.37 26.16
CA PRO A 62 -8.66 -10.28 27.01
C PRO A 62 -9.57 -11.15 26.13
N PRO A 63 -9.59 -12.48 26.35
CA PRO A 63 -10.49 -13.36 25.62
C PRO A 63 -11.94 -12.93 25.88
N ILE A 64 -12.75 -13.06 24.84
CA ILE A 64 -14.18 -12.77 24.88
C ILE A 64 -14.80 -13.55 26.06
N SER A 65 -15.69 -12.92 26.82
CA SER A 65 -16.34 -13.56 27.97
C SER A 65 -17.02 -14.88 27.56
N ARG A 66 -17.04 -15.88 28.45
CA ARG A 66 -17.66 -17.19 28.15
C ARG A 66 -19.13 -17.05 27.75
N GLU A 67 -19.84 -16.07 28.30
CA GLU A 67 -21.24 -15.74 27.96
C GLU A 67 -21.39 -15.22 26.52
N GLU A 68 -20.54 -14.29 26.08
CA GLU A 68 -20.52 -13.82 24.68
C GLU A 68 -20.04 -14.91 23.71
N ALA A 69 -19.09 -15.74 24.13
CA ALA A 69 -18.60 -16.85 23.33
C ALA A 69 -19.70 -17.90 23.09
N SER A 70 -20.60 -18.12 24.06
CA SER A 70 -21.73 -19.04 23.96
C SER A 70 -22.97 -18.52 23.23
N ARG A 71 -23.05 -17.21 22.92
CA ARG A 71 -24.23 -16.61 22.27
C ARG A 71 -24.57 -17.17 20.89
N TRP A 72 -23.60 -17.76 20.20
CA TRP A 72 -23.76 -18.24 18.82
C TRP A 72 -23.12 -19.62 18.67
N THR A 73 -23.84 -20.53 18.01
CA THR A 73 -23.28 -21.84 17.66
C THR A 73 -22.12 -21.68 16.66
N PRO A 74 -21.13 -22.60 16.62
CA PRO A 74 -20.02 -22.55 15.67
C PRO A 74 -20.49 -22.41 14.22
N LEU A 75 -21.57 -23.09 13.84
CA LEU A 75 -22.19 -23.01 12.52
C LEU A 75 -22.78 -21.62 12.21
N GLN A 76 -23.45 -20.99 13.17
CA GLN A 76 -23.99 -19.63 12.99
C GLN A 76 -22.87 -18.59 12.88
N LYS A 77 -21.77 -18.75 13.63
CA LYS A 77 -20.59 -17.88 13.51
C LYS A 77 -19.98 -17.98 12.12
N VAL A 78 -19.76 -19.20 11.61
CA VAL A 78 -19.26 -19.43 10.26
C VAL A 78 -20.21 -18.84 9.21
N GLY A 79 -21.52 -19.04 9.36
CA GLY A 79 -22.52 -18.49 8.45
C GLY A 79 -22.54 -16.95 8.41
N LEU A 80 -22.43 -16.28 9.57
CA LEU A 80 -22.33 -14.82 9.65
C LEU A 80 -21.03 -14.31 9.03
N THR A 81 -19.90 -14.94 9.36
CA THR A 81 -18.59 -14.58 8.81
C THR A 81 -18.56 -14.73 7.30
N LEU A 82 -19.06 -15.84 6.76
CA LEU A 82 -19.15 -16.05 5.31
C LEU A 82 -20.07 -15.01 4.66
N LYS A 83 -21.25 -14.74 5.24
CA LYS A 83 -22.18 -13.73 4.69
C LYS A 83 -21.57 -12.32 4.66
N SER A 84 -20.70 -11.97 5.62
CA SER A 84 -20.05 -10.66 5.67
C SER A 84 -18.77 -10.57 4.83
N LEU A 85 -18.02 -11.66 4.66
CA LEU A 85 -16.74 -11.67 3.93
C LEU A 85 -16.91 -11.98 2.44
N ILE A 86 -17.83 -12.88 2.07
CA ILE A 86 -18.00 -13.31 0.67
C ILE A 86 -18.25 -12.13 -0.26
N PRO A 87 -19.17 -11.17 0.01
CA PRO A 87 -19.47 -10.12 -0.97
C PRO A 87 -18.27 -9.19 -1.24
N PRO A 88 -17.56 -8.64 -0.23
CA PRO A 88 -16.34 -7.87 -0.46
C PRO A 88 -15.22 -8.70 -1.11
N MET A 89 -15.03 -9.96 -0.69
CA MET A 89 -14.01 -10.83 -1.28
C MET A 89 -14.30 -11.14 -2.74
N ALA A 90 -15.56 -11.43 -3.10
CA ALA A 90 -15.97 -11.67 -4.48
C ALA A 90 -15.69 -10.45 -5.35
N LEU A 91 -15.94 -9.23 -4.83
CA LEU A 91 -15.64 -8.00 -5.54
C LEU A 91 -14.12 -7.82 -5.75
N ILE A 92 -13.31 -8.03 -4.71
CA ILE A 92 -11.84 -7.94 -4.79
C ILE A 92 -11.31 -8.96 -5.80
N LEU A 93 -11.76 -10.22 -5.71
CA LEU A 93 -11.34 -11.29 -6.62
C LEU A 93 -11.81 -11.03 -8.06
N ALA A 94 -12.97 -10.44 -8.28
CA ALA A 94 -13.44 -10.07 -9.61
C ALA A 94 -12.58 -8.95 -10.24
N VAL A 95 -12.28 -7.90 -9.46
CA VAL A 95 -11.44 -6.78 -9.94
C VAL A 95 -10.00 -7.23 -10.15
N MET A 96 -9.40 -7.88 -9.15
CA MET A 96 -8.03 -8.37 -9.27
C MET A 96 -7.90 -9.47 -10.31
N GLY A 97 -8.85 -10.40 -10.35
CA GLY A 97 -8.84 -11.53 -11.28
C GLY A 97 -8.89 -11.08 -12.72
N THR A 98 -9.69 -10.07 -13.06
CA THR A 98 -9.76 -9.55 -14.44
C THR A 98 -8.49 -8.81 -14.85
N ILE A 99 -7.82 -8.09 -13.93
CA ILE A 99 -6.52 -7.46 -14.18
C ILE A 99 -5.42 -8.52 -14.35
N LEU A 100 -5.34 -9.49 -13.43
CA LEU A 100 -4.30 -10.51 -13.42
C LEU A 100 -4.44 -11.48 -14.60
N ALA A 101 -5.66 -11.80 -15.01
CA ALA A 101 -5.93 -12.59 -16.20
C ALA A 101 -5.72 -11.81 -17.52
N GLY A 102 -5.39 -10.52 -17.46
CA GLY A 102 -5.22 -9.67 -18.64
C GLY A 102 -6.49 -9.43 -19.45
N VAL A 103 -7.66 -9.73 -18.88
CA VAL A 103 -8.97 -9.60 -19.54
C VAL A 103 -9.43 -8.14 -19.57
N ALA A 104 -9.11 -7.39 -18.51
CA ALA A 104 -9.53 -6.00 -18.35
C ALA A 104 -8.34 -5.10 -18.00
N THR A 105 -8.31 -3.91 -18.58
CA THR A 105 -7.43 -2.83 -18.16
C THR A 105 -7.80 -2.33 -16.76
N PRO A 106 -6.89 -1.66 -16.02
CA PRO A 106 -7.21 -1.15 -14.68
C PRO A 106 -8.46 -0.25 -14.64
N SER A 107 -8.71 0.52 -15.70
CA SER A 107 -9.90 1.37 -15.84
C SER A 107 -11.19 0.55 -16.00
N GLU A 108 -11.16 -0.51 -16.81
CA GLU A 108 -12.30 -1.42 -16.99
C GLU A 108 -12.56 -2.25 -15.72
N ALA A 109 -11.50 -2.71 -15.05
CA ALA A 109 -11.60 -3.39 -13.77
C ALA A 109 -12.14 -2.48 -12.67
N ALA A 110 -11.78 -1.19 -12.66
CA ALA A 110 -12.38 -0.21 -11.76
C ALA A 110 -13.88 0.00 -12.03
N ALA A 111 -14.30 0.02 -13.31
CA ALA A 111 -15.71 0.08 -13.68
C ALA A 111 -16.48 -1.16 -13.21
N LEU A 112 -15.90 -2.36 -13.36
CA LEU A 112 -16.45 -3.60 -12.83
C LEU A 112 -16.59 -3.55 -11.30
N GLY A 113 -15.59 -3.01 -10.61
CA GLY A 113 -15.62 -2.79 -9.16
C GLY A 113 -16.73 -1.84 -8.72
N ALA A 114 -16.89 -0.70 -9.41
CA ALA A 114 -17.94 0.26 -9.13
C ALA A 114 -19.34 -0.32 -9.40
N PHE A 115 -19.49 -1.05 -10.51
CA PHE A 115 -20.74 -1.73 -10.86
C PHE A 115 -21.10 -2.83 -9.86
N GLY A 116 -20.11 -3.65 -9.46
CA GLY A 116 -20.31 -4.67 -8.44
C GLY A 116 -20.65 -4.08 -7.07
N ALA A 117 -20.03 -2.96 -6.68
CA ALA A 117 -20.38 -2.24 -5.45
C ALA A 117 -21.81 -1.68 -5.48
N LEU A 118 -22.27 -1.18 -6.64
CA LEU A 118 -23.65 -0.73 -6.84
C LEU A 118 -24.65 -1.89 -6.65
N ILE A 119 -24.37 -3.04 -7.27
CA ILE A 119 -25.19 -4.25 -7.11
C ILE A 119 -25.26 -4.65 -5.63
N LEU A 120 -24.13 -4.66 -4.92
CA LEU A 120 -24.09 -4.97 -3.49
C LEU A 120 -24.87 -3.96 -2.65
N ALA A 121 -24.82 -2.67 -2.98
CA ALA A 121 -25.58 -1.64 -2.28
C ALA A 121 -27.10 -1.84 -2.45
N ILE A 122 -27.54 -2.23 -3.65
CA ILE A 122 -28.94 -2.55 -3.95
C ILE A 122 -29.39 -3.79 -3.16
N PHE A 123 -28.63 -4.88 -3.19
CA PHE A 123 -28.97 -6.11 -2.45
C PHE A 123 -29.00 -5.90 -0.93
N ASN A 124 -28.12 -5.04 -0.41
CA ASN A 124 -28.13 -4.66 1.01
C ASN A 124 -29.19 -3.61 1.36
N ARG A 125 -30.02 -3.17 0.41
CA ARG A 125 -31.04 -2.12 0.58
C ARG A 125 -30.50 -0.81 1.13
N LYS A 126 -29.25 -0.49 0.80
CA LYS A 126 -28.56 0.75 1.20
C LYS A 126 -28.40 1.74 0.04
N PHE A 127 -28.92 1.42 -1.13
CA PHE A 127 -28.88 2.30 -2.28
C PHE A 127 -29.84 3.50 -2.09
N SER A 128 -29.32 4.70 -2.25
CA SER A 128 -30.10 5.93 -2.37
C SER A 128 -29.41 6.89 -3.34
N MET A 129 -30.17 7.79 -3.95
CA MET A 129 -29.61 8.81 -4.85
C MET A 129 -28.61 9.72 -4.10
N GLN A 130 -28.86 9.95 -2.82
CA GLN A 130 -27.94 10.69 -1.95
C GLN A 130 -26.61 9.96 -1.78
N VAL A 131 -26.61 8.66 -1.50
CA VAL A 131 -25.37 7.86 -1.40
C VAL A 131 -24.58 7.87 -2.71
N LEU A 132 -25.26 7.83 -3.86
CA LEU A 132 -24.61 7.91 -5.16
C LEU A 132 -23.93 9.27 -5.38
N ILE A 133 -24.62 10.37 -5.07
CA ILE A 133 -24.08 11.74 -5.20
C ILE A 133 -22.90 11.95 -4.24
N GLU A 134 -23.05 11.55 -2.98
CA GLU A 134 -22.00 11.67 -1.96
C GLU A 134 -20.75 10.87 -2.35
N SER A 135 -20.92 9.61 -2.78
CA SER A 135 -19.83 8.76 -3.24
C SER A 135 -19.13 9.32 -4.48
N SER A 136 -19.91 9.86 -5.43
CA SER A 136 -19.38 10.48 -6.65
C SER A 136 -18.59 11.75 -6.33
N ARG A 137 -19.09 12.60 -5.42
CA ARG A 137 -18.41 13.83 -5.00
C ARG A 137 -17.12 13.54 -4.23
N ALA A 138 -17.14 12.54 -3.35
CA ALA A 138 -15.94 12.08 -2.64
C ALA A 138 -14.88 11.52 -3.61
N THR A 139 -15.33 10.74 -4.60
CA THR A 139 -14.45 10.22 -5.66
C THR A 139 -13.85 11.35 -6.49
N LEU A 140 -14.68 12.30 -6.95
CA LEU A 140 -14.24 13.46 -7.71
C LEU A 140 -13.20 14.29 -6.94
N SER A 141 -13.44 14.55 -5.65
CA SER A 141 -12.51 15.31 -4.80
C SER A 141 -11.16 14.60 -4.65
N THR A 142 -11.18 13.29 -4.45
CA THR A 142 -9.96 12.48 -4.31
C THR A 142 -9.18 12.45 -5.62
N THR A 143 -9.87 12.22 -6.76
CA THR A 143 -9.24 12.23 -8.08
C THR A 143 -8.69 13.60 -8.45
N ALA A 144 -9.41 14.69 -8.15
CA ALA A 144 -8.94 16.06 -8.42
C ALA A 144 -7.66 16.40 -7.64
N MET A 145 -7.59 16.00 -6.38
CA MET A 145 -6.38 16.14 -5.56
C MET A 145 -5.19 15.39 -6.19
N VAL A 146 -5.39 14.12 -6.57
CA VAL A 146 -4.34 13.31 -7.22
C VAL A 146 -3.91 13.92 -8.55
N MET A 147 -4.86 14.33 -9.41
CA MET A 147 -4.54 14.94 -10.71
C MET A 147 -3.78 16.26 -10.56
N MET A 148 -4.12 17.09 -9.58
CA MET A 148 -3.38 18.33 -9.30
C MET A 148 -1.94 18.05 -8.89
N LEU A 149 -1.71 17.03 -8.07
CA LEU A 149 -0.35 16.59 -7.72
C LEU A 149 0.41 16.13 -8.96
N PHE A 150 -0.22 15.33 -9.83
CA PHE A 150 0.41 14.88 -11.09
C PHE A 150 0.84 16.03 -11.97
N ILE A 151 0.03 17.09 -12.09
CA ILE A 151 0.39 18.29 -12.85
C ILE A 151 1.68 18.90 -12.28
N GLY A 152 1.72 19.18 -10.98
CA GLY A 152 2.90 19.77 -10.32
C GLY A 152 4.13 18.86 -10.38
N GLY A 153 3.96 17.57 -10.11
CA GLY A 153 5.01 16.56 -10.18
C GLY A 153 5.58 16.40 -11.59
N LYS A 154 4.73 16.46 -12.62
CA LYS A 154 5.17 16.39 -14.02
C LYS A 154 5.94 17.65 -14.42
N PHE A 155 5.50 18.84 -14.01
CA PHE A 155 6.28 20.06 -14.19
C PHE A 155 7.65 19.96 -13.52
N PHE A 156 7.70 19.58 -12.25
CA PHE A 156 8.95 19.40 -11.51
C PHE A 156 9.86 18.39 -12.20
N SER A 157 9.38 17.18 -12.46
CA SER A 157 10.18 16.10 -13.04
C SER A 157 10.69 16.48 -14.44
N THR A 158 9.85 17.08 -15.28
CA THR A 158 10.26 17.48 -16.63
C THR A 158 11.35 18.54 -16.57
N VAL A 159 11.16 19.60 -15.78
CA VAL A 159 12.15 20.69 -15.66
C VAL A 159 13.44 20.19 -15.00
N PHE A 160 13.35 19.44 -13.91
CA PHE A 160 14.49 18.88 -13.19
C PHE A 160 15.34 17.98 -14.09
N LEU A 161 14.71 17.05 -14.82
CA LEU A 161 15.41 16.16 -15.75
C LEU A 161 15.96 16.92 -16.95
N SER A 162 15.24 17.93 -17.48
CA SER A 162 15.70 18.74 -18.62
C SER A 162 16.91 19.61 -18.27
N MET A 163 17.08 19.99 -17.00
CA MET A 163 18.24 20.72 -16.51
C MET A 163 19.43 19.81 -16.16
N GLY A 164 19.33 18.48 -16.37
CA GLY A 164 20.38 17.52 -15.99
C GLY A 164 20.41 17.19 -14.50
N GLY A 165 19.35 17.51 -13.74
CA GLY A 165 19.30 17.22 -12.31
C GLY A 165 19.34 15.72 -12.00
N GLY A 166 18.81 14.90 -12.90
CA GLY A 166 18.91 13.43 -12.82
C GLY A 166 20.37 12.96 -12.86
N ASP A 167 21.14 13.49 -13.82
CA ASP A 167 22.55 13.13 -14.02
C ASP A 167 23.40 13.53 -12.81
N VAL A 168 23.16 14.70 -12.21
CA VAL A 168 23.85 15.13 -10.99
C VAL A 168 23.60 14.17 -9.83
N VAL A 169 22.36 13.70 -9.65
CA VAL A 169 22.03 12.75 -8.58
C VAL A 169 22.64 11.38 -8.87
N ALA A 170 22.60 10.94 -10.14
CA ALA A 170 23.23 9.70 -10.57
C ALA A 170 24.74 9.74 -10.35
N ASP A 171 25.44 10.80 -10.76
CA ASP A 171 26.89 10.96 -10.58
C ASP A 171 27.30 10.96 -9.10
N VAL A 172 26.53 11.62 -8.22
CA VAL A 172 26.81 11.63 -6.79
C VAL A 172 26.64 10.24 -6.17
N LEU A 173 25.63 9.49 -6.59
CA LEU A 173 25.33 8.17 -6.02
C LEU A 173 26.18 7.05 -6.65
N VAL A 174 26.31 7.02 -7.97
CA VAL A 174 26.97 5.98 -8.76
C VAL A 174 28.46 6.31 -8.98
N GLY A 175 28.79 7.54 -9.32
CA GLY A 175 30.18 7.99 -9.58
C GLY A 175 31.11 7.95 -8.37
N SER A 176 30.55 7.82 -7.17
CA SER A 176 31.30 7.61 -5.93
C SER A 176 31.95 6.22 -5.79
N GLY A 177 31.63 5.28 -6.68
CA GLY A 177 32.10 3.89 -6.59
C GLY A 177 31.45 3.10 -5.44
N MET A 178 30.34 3.59 -4.89
CA MET A 178 29.62 2.93 -3.81
C MET A 178 29.01 1.60 -4.26
N ASN A 179 28.95 0.64 -3.33
CA ASN A 179 28.25 -0.63 -3.56
C ASN A 179 26.77 -0.38 -3.88
N ARG A 180 26.23 -1.03 -4.91
CA ARG A 180 24.81 -0.91 -5.32
C ARG A 180 23.81 -1.06 -4.17
N TRP A 181 24.12 -1.92 -3.19
CA TRP A 181 23.27 -2.12 -2.00
C TRP A 181 23.31 -0.92 -1.03
N LEU A 182 24.45 -0.23 -0.94
CA LEU A 182 24.56 0.98 -0.14
C LEU A 182 23.76 2.12 -0.78
N VAL A 183 23.82 2.25 -2.11
CA VAL A 183 23.01 3.24 -2.86
C VAL A 183 21.51 2.97 -2.64
N LEU A 184 21.08 1.71 -2.70
CA LEU A 184 19.69 1.33 -2.40
C LEU A 184 19.29 1.74 -0.97
N ILE A 185 20.13 1.48 0.04
CA ILE A 185 19.86 1.86 1.43
C ILE A 185 19.73 3.39 1.56
N ILE A 186 20.60 4.15 0.88
CA ILE A 186 20.53 5.62 0.87
C ILE A 186 19.20 6.08 0.24
N MET A 187 18.82 5.54 -0.92
CA MET A 187 17.57 5.88 -1.59
C MET A 187 16.35 5.56 -0.70
N MET A 188 16.33 4.37 -0.09
CA MET A 188 15.24 3.99 0.84
C MET A 188 15.23 4.85 2.10
N GLY A 189 16.40 5.23 2.63
CA GLY A 189 16.53 6.15 3.76
C GLY A 189 15.99 7.54 3.46
N ILE A 190 16.27 8.07 2.25
CA ILE A 190 15.72 9.35 1.80
C ILE A 190 14.19 9.28 1.70
N VAL A 191 13.64 8.25 1.06
CA VAL A 191 12.18 8.06 0.95
C VAL A 191 11.53 7.93 2.33
N PHE A 192 12.15 7.18 3.24
CA PHE A 192 11.66 7.00 4.60
C PHE A 192 11.63 8.35 5.36
N LEU A 193 12.72 9.13 5.26
CA LEU A 193 12.82 10.45 5.89
C LEU A 193 11.81 11.44 5.32
N MET A 194 11.65 11.48 3.99
CA MET A 194 10.63 12.29 3.33
C MET A 194 9.22 11.86 3.76
N GLY A 195 8.99 10.57 3.92
CA GLY A 195 7.72 9.98 4.37
C GLY A 195 7.26 10.47 5.74
N MET A 196 8.17 10.98 6.58
CA MET A 196 7.79 11.54 7.88
C MET A 196 7.10 12.91 7.77
N PHE A 197 7.30 13.64 6.66
CA PHE A 197 6.86 15.04 6.50
C PHE A 197 5.96 15.27 5.28
N ILE A 198 6.11 14.46 4.24
CA ILE A 198 5.50 14.69 2.92
C ILE A 198 4.50 13.58 2.61
N ASP A 199 3.41 13.93 1.92
CA ASP A 199 2.44 12.96 1.43
C ASP A 199 3.07 11.97 0.43
N TRP A 200 2.65 10.70 0.50
CA TRP A 200 3.18 9.63 -0.34
C TRP A 200 3.05 9.92 -1.84
N ALA A 201 1.97 10.58 -2.28
CA ALA A 201 1.77 10.85 -3.71
C ALA A 201 2.77 11.90 -4.20
N ALA A 202 3.07 12.91 -3.39
CA ALA A 202 4.09 13.91 -3.71
C ALA A 202 5.50 13.31 -3.71
N ILE A 203 5.82 12.44 -2.75
CA ILE A 203 7.11 11.73 -2.72
C ILE A 203 7.27 10.90 -3.99
N LEU A 204 6.26 10.09 -4.32
CA LEU A 204 6.29 9.20 -5.47
C LEU A 204 6.51 9.97 -6.78
N LEU A 205 5.83 11.10 -6.96
CA LEU A 205 5.99 11.98 -8.13
C LEU A 205 7.39 12.58 -8.29
N VAL A 206 8.10 12.81 -7.18
CA VAL A 206 9.46 13.37 -7.18
C VAL A 206 10.50 12.26 -7.28
N THR A 207 10.38 11.20 -6.49
CA THR A 207 11.41 10.19 -6.33
C THR A 207 11.40 9.20 -7.48
N VAL A 208 10.24 8.77 -7.99
CA VAL A 208 10.20 7.73 -9.04
C VAL A 208 10.95 8.14 -10.32
N PRO A 209 10.77 9.36 -10.88
CA PRO A 209 11.50 9.77 -12.07
C PRO A 209 13.02 9.89 -11.88
N ILE A 210 13.48 10.09 -10.65
CA ILE A 210 14.91 10.25 -10.32
C ILE A 210 15.53 8.90 -9.96
N PHE A 211 14.85 8.12 -9.12
CA PHE A 211 15.36 6.90 -8.53
C PHE A 211 15.20 5.68 -9.42
N MET A 212 14.17 5.65 -10.28
CA MET A 212 13.98 4.52 -11.20
C MET A 212 15.13 4.40 -12.21
N PRO A 213 15.56 5.46 -12.92
CA PRO A 213 16.70 5.36 -13.84
C PRO A 213 17.97 4.87 -13.14
N ILE A 214 18.25 5.40 -11.94
CA ILE A 214 19.43 5.02 -11.14
C ILE A 214 19.33 3.54 -10.73
N ALA A 215 18.16 3.06 -10.31
CA ALA A 215 17.95 1.67 -9.96
C ALA A 215 18.19 0.73 -11.16
N MET A 216 17.72 1.12 -12.35
CA MET A 216 17.93 0.37 -13.59
C MET A 216 19.40 0.37 -14.02
N GLU A 217 20.11 1.49 -13.86
CA GLU A 217 21.55 1.60 -14.13
C GLU A 217 22.39 0.70 -13.21
N LEU A 218 21.97 0.56 -11.94
CA LEU A 218 22.55 -0.37 -10.98
C LEU A 218 22.12 -1.83 -11.18
N GLU A 219 21.43 -2.13 -12.28
CA GLU A 219 20.93 -3.46 -12.67
C GLU A 219 19.93 -4.06 -11.66
N PHE A 220 19.17 -3.23 -10.95
CA PHE A 220 18.06 -3.71 -10.14
C PHE A 220 16.82 -3.99 -11.00
N ASP A 221 16.09 -5.05 -10.68
CA ASP A 221 14.81 -5.33 -11.31
C ASP A 221 13.81 -4.19 -11.00
N PRO A 222 13.20 -3.56 -12.04
CA PRO A 222 12.29 -2.43 -11.85
C PRO A 222 11.08 -2.76 -10.97
N LEU A 223 10.52 -3.97 -11.09
CA LEU A 223 9.35 -4.38 -10.31
C LEU A 223 9.72 -4.55 -8.84
N TRP A 224 10.81 -5.24 -8.56
CA TRP A 224 11.35 -5.41 -7.22
C TRP A 224 11.61 -4.06 -6.56
N PHE A 225 12.29 -3.14 -7.25
CA PHE A 225 12.56 -1.80 -6.75
C PHE A 225 11.26 -1.02 -6.49
N SER A 226 10.28 -1.13 -7.40
CA SER A 226 8.97 -0.50 -7.25
C SER A 226 8.25 -0.95 -5.99
N ILE A 227 8.22 -2.26 -5.74
CA ILE A 227 7.54 -2.82 -4.56
C ILE A 227 8.29 -2.46 -3.28
N LEU A 228 9.62 -2.45 -3.26
CA LEU A 228 10.38 -1.94 -2.12
C LEU A 228 10.04 -0.48 -1.83
N LEU A 229 9.98 0.36 -2.86
CA LEU A 229 9.63 1.77 -2.70
C LEU A 229 8.19 1.93 -2.19
N CYS A 230 7.24 1.13 -2.69
CA CYS A 230 5.86 1.09 -2.21
C CYS A 230 5.75 0.64 -0.74
N VAL A 231 6.45 -0.44 -0.35
CA VAL A 231 6.49 -0.94 1.03
C VAL A 231 7.14 0.08 1.97
N ASN A 232 8.16 0.78 1.49
CA ASN A 232 8.80 1.85 2.24
C ASN A 232 7.86 3.06 2.39
N LEU A 233 7.17 3.49 1.32
CA LEU A 233 6.16 4.56 1.39
C LEU A 233 5.00 4.21 2.33
N GLN A 234 4.67 2.93 2.53
CA GLN A 234 3.68 2.55 3.54
C GLN A 234 4.10 2.95 4.96
N THR A 235 5.40 3.06 5.25
CA THR A 235 5.89 3.58 6.53
C THR A 235 5.48 5.04 6.77
N SER A 236 5.31 5.85 5.71
CA SER A 236 4.92 7.26 5.84
C SER A 236 3.56 7.41 6.55
N PHE A 237 2.66 6.46 6.34
CA PHE A 237 1.34 6.45 6.99
C PHE A 237 1.39 6.12 8.49
N LEU A 238 2.51 5.58 8.96
CA LEU A 238 2.70 5.06 10.33
C LEU A 238 3.72 5.85 11.15
N THR A 239 4.66 6.55 10.51
CA THR A 239 5.78 7.18 11.21
C THR A 239 5.43 8.63 11.59
N PRO A 240 5.59 9.03 12.87
CA PRO A 240 5.47 10.44 13.28
C PRO A 240 6.51 11.33 12.57
N PRO A 241 6.27 12.65 12.36
CA PRO A 241 5.15 13.47 12.85
C PRO A 241 3.86 13.40 12.01
N PHE A 242 3.91 13.03 10.73
CA PHE A 242 2.73 12.99 9.84
C PHE A 242 2.29 11.55 9.51
N GLY A 243 1.70 10.85 10.47
CA GLY A 243 1.08 9.53 10.23
C GLY A 243 -0.42 9.63 9.98
N TYR A 244 -0.88 9.70 8.73
CA TYR A 244 -2.32 9.82 8.39
C TYR A 244 -3.19 8.80 9.11
N ALA A 245 -2.75 7.53 9.13
CA ALA A 245 -3.49 6.46 9.79
C ALA A 245 -3.60 6.67 11.31
N LEU A 246 -2.62 7.33 11.92
CA LEU A 246 -2.62 7.68 13.34
C LEU A 246 -3.63 8.79 13.64
N PHE A 247 -3.72 9.78 12.76
CA PHE A 247 -4.72 10.86 12.86
C PHE A 247 -6.15 10.33 12.71
N TYR A 248 -6.38 9.44 11.74
CA TYR A 248 -7.67 8.76 11.60
C TYR A 248 -8.01 7.92 12.83
N PHE A 249 -7.03 7.20 13.38
CA PHE A 249 -7.23 6.43 14.61
C PHE A 249 -7.57 7.35 15.79
N LYS A 250 -6.91 8.50 15.94
CA LYS A 250 -7.27 9.47 16.99
C LYS A 250 -8.69 10.02 16.84
N GLY A 251 -9.19 10.16 15.61
CA GLY A 251 -10.56 10.60 15.34
C GLY A 251 -11.65 9.63 15.86
N VAL A 252 -11.33 8.34 15.96
CA VAL A 252 -12.25 7.31 16.47
C VAL A 252 -11.89 6.82 17.89
N ALA A 253 -10.70 7.13 18.37
CA ALA A 253 -10.24 6.71 19.70
C ALA A 253 -10.92 7.51 20.81
N PRO A 254 -11.18 6.90 21.98
CA PRO A 254 -11.71 7.60 23.14
C PRO A 254 -10.88 8.84 23.50
N PRO A 255 -11.50 9.89 24.07
CA PRO A 255 -10.82 11.15 24.38
C PRO A 255 -9.60 10.97 25.31
N GLU A 256 -9.61 9.93 26.15
CA GLU A 256 -8.54 9.53 27.08
C GLU A 256 -7.22 9.16 26.40
N PHE A 257 -7.24 8.76 25.12
CA PHE A 257 -6.03 8.38 24.39
C PHE A 257 -5.37 9.59 23.73
N THR A 258 -4.24 10.05 24.26
CA THR A 258 -3.45 11.13 23.65
C THR A 258 -2.70 10.66 22.40
N MET A 259 -2.29 11.60 21.54
CA MET A 259 -1.41 11.27 20.40
C MET A 259 -0.09 10.62 20.82
N GLY A 260 0.44 11.00 21.98
CA GLY A 260 1.65 10.38 22.53
C GLY A 260 1.49 8.89 22.80
N HIS A 261 0.30 8.46 23.26
CA HIS A 261 0.00 7.02 23.42
C HIS A 261 -0.04 6.30 22.08
N ILE A 262 -0.64 6.91 21.06
CA ILE A 262 -0.74 6.36 19.71
C ILE A 262 0.65 6.24 19.08
N TYR A 263 1.49 7.27 19.20
CA TYR A 263 2.86 7.28 18.68
C TYR A 263 3.73 6.21 19.33
N ARG A 264 3.66 6.03 20.65
CA ARG A 264 4.39 4.93 21.32
C ARG A 264 3.86 3.56 20.91
N GLY A 265 2.55 3.44 20.68
CA GLY A 265 1.90 2.21 20.26
C GLY A 265 2.29 1.75 18.86
N ILE A 266 2.65 2.67 17.95
CA ILE A 266 2.98 2.32 16.56
C ILE A 266 4.46 1.98 16.33
N ILE A 267 5.38 2.41 17.21
CA ILE A 267 6.82 2.13 17.06
C ILE A 267 7.12 0.64 16.76
N PRO A 268 6.54 -0.35 17.46
CA PRO A 268 6.77 -1.76 17.15
C PRO A 268 6.34 -2.15 15.73
N PHE A 269 5.25 -1.56 15.22
CA PHE A 269 4.78 -1.81 13.86
C PHE A 269 5.67 -1.17 12.81
N VAL A 270 6.24 0.01 13.08
CA VAL A 270 7.26 0.64 12.21
C VAL A 270 8.51 -0.24 12.15
N ILE A 271 8.96 -0.78 13.29
CA ILE A 271 10.09 -1.71 13.33
C ILE A 271 9.79 -2.98 12.51
N LEU A 272 8.60 -3.57 12.67
CA LEU A 272 8.19 -4.73 11.86
C LEU A 272 8.11 -4.40 10.37
N GLN A 273 7.71 -3.17 10.02
CA GLN A 273 7.69 -2.70 8.64
C GLN A 273 9.10 -2.61 8.06
N LEU A 274 10.06 -2.07 8.81
CA LEU A 274 11.47 -2.01 8.40
C LEU A 274 12.08 -3.42 8.29
N ILE A 275 11.75 -4.32 9.22
CA ILE A 275 12.15 -5.73 9.13
C ILE A 275 11.56 -6.38 7.88
N GLY A 276 10.27 -6.15 7.59
CA GLY A 276 9.62 -6.63 6.39
C GLY A 276 10.30 -6.08 5.12
N LEU A 277 10.64 -4.80 5.09
CA LEU A 277 11.37 -4.18 3.98
C LEU A 277 12.74 -4.86 3.77
N ILE A 278 13.48 -5.13 4.84
CA ILE A 278 14.77 -5.85 4.77
C ILE A 278 14.57 -7.28 4.24
N ILE A 279 13.55 -8.00 4.72
CA ILE A 279 13.24 -9.35 4.24
C ILE A 279 12.97 -9.32 2.73
N LEU A 280 12.17 -8.36 2.25
CA LEU A 280 11.87 -8.22 0.82
C LEU A 280 13.10 -7.80 -0.01
N ALA A 281 14.00 -7.01 0.58
CA ALA A 281 15.24 -6.63 -0.07
C ALA A 281 16.22 -7.82 -0.20
N VAL A 282 16.27 -8.72 0.79
CA VAL A 282 17.13 -9.91 0.77
C VAL A 282 16.52 -11.03 -0.09
N PHE A 283 15.19 -11.15 -0.12
CA PHE A 283 14.47 -12.21 -0.83
C PHE A 283 13.62 -11.64 -1.98
N PRO A 284 14.24 -11.25 -3.12
CA PRO A 284 13.53 -10.66 -4.25
C PRO A 284 12.46 -11.59 -4.85
N GLY A 285 12.64 -12.92 -4.72
CA GLY A 285 11.67 -13.91 -5.16
C GLY A 285 10.30 -13.77 -4.50
N LEU A 286 10.19 -13.16 -3.31
CA LEU A 286 8.88 -12.85 -2.71
C LEU A 286 8.08 -11.86 -3.55
N ILE A 287 8.75 -11.02 -4.33
CA ILE A 287 8.12 -10.01 -5.18
C ILE A 287 7.96 -10.53 -6.62
N THR A 288 8.99 -11.18 -7.18
CA THR A 288 9.00 -11.53 -8.61
C THR A 288 8.29 -12.85 -8.92
N TRP A 289 8.26 -13.81 -7.99
CA TRP A 289 7.76 -15.16 -8.26
C TRP A 289 6.31 -15.22 -8.76
N LEU A 290 5.41 -14.46 -8.13
CA LEU A 290 4.00 -14.47 -8.52
C LEU A 290 3.79 -13.79 -9.89
N PRO A 291 4.34 -12.60 -10.15
CA PRO A 291 4.37 -12.02 -11.50
C PRO A 291 4.96 -12.94 -12.56
N ASP A 292 6.08 -13.61 -12.29
CA ASP A 292 6.76 -14.49 -13.25
C ASP A 292 5.85 -15.69 -13.62
N LEU A 293 5.10 -16.22 -12.65
CA LEU A 293 4.15 -17.31 -12.87
C LEU A 293 2.94 -16.89 -13.73
N PHE A 294 2.39 -15.69 -13.50
CA PHE A 294 1.19 -15.22 -14.20
C PHE A 294 1.48 -14.58 -15.55
N PHE A 295 2.61 -13.88 -15.67
CA PHE A 295 2.92 -13.05 -16.83
C PHE A 295 4.14 -13.54 -17.63
N GLY A 296 4.84 -14.58 -17.17
CA GLY A 296 5.91 -15.24 -17.93
C GLY A 296 6.99 -14.29 -18.39
N ARG A 297 7.67 -13.64 -17.45
CA ARG A 297 8.84 -12.80 -17.75
C ARG A 297 10.06 -13.63 -18.13
#